data_AF-A0A4Q4D7L3-F1
#
_entry.id   AF-A0A4Q4D7L3-F1
#
_cell.length_a   1.000
_cell.length_b   1.000
_cell.length_c   1.000
_cell.angle_alpha   90.00
_cell.angle_beta   90.00
_cell.angle_gamma   90.00
#
_symmetry.space_group_name_H-M   'P 1'
#
loop_
_entity.id
_entity.type
_entity.pdbx_description
1 polymer ?
#
loop_
_entity_poly.entity_id
_entity_poly.type
_entity_poly.pdbx_seq_one_letter_code
_entity_poly.pdbx_strand_id
1 'polypeptide(L)'
;MLSAVLAVLAAMTSLLPLPAGPAHADPSLASLSPYPASAPRTAPVPSGYEPVFTESLDRHGSRTTASRTDMTLTLARIAEARAAGGLRDDADELERQVRTLQADVRRIGVGELTPVGEAELRGIGARVGLRLPGLLGPGTRAEIWSSGVQRAS
;
A
#
# COMPACT_ATOMS: atom_id res chain seq x y z
N MET A 1 -6.41 -12.03 43.70
CA MET A 1 -5.74 -11.94 42.38
C MET A 1 -6.63 -12.55 41.30
N LEU A 2 -7.84 -11.98 41.09
CA LEU A 2 -8.81 -12.51 40.11
C LEU A 2 -9.48 -11.40 39.25
N SER A 3 -8.92 -10.18 39.23
CA SER A 3 -9.49 -9.04 38.48
C SER A 3 -8.60 -8.53 37.35
N ALA A 4 -7.44 -9.13 37.10
CA ALA A 4 -6.53 -8.71 36.02
C ALA A 4 -6.68 -9.50 34.72
N VAL A 5 -7.41 -10.63 34.73
CA VAL A 5 -7.54 -11.52 33.55
C VAL A 5 -8.67 -11.08 32.61
N LEU A 6 -9.63 -10.28 33.08
CA LEU A 6 -10.78 -9.86 32.26
C LEU A 6 -10.55 -8.57 31.46
N ALA A 7 -9.49 -7.81 31.72
CA ALA A 7 -9.18 -6.57 31.00
C ALA A 7 -8.40 -6.77 29.69
N VAL A 8 -7.85 -7.97 29.46
CA VAL A 8 -7.08 -8.27 28.23
C VAL A 8 -7.98 -8.78 27.09
N LEU A 9 -9.20 -9.26 27.38
CA LEU A 9 -10.14 -9.70 26.35
C LEU A 9 -10.93 -8.56 25.67
N ALA A 10 -10.91 -7.34 26.22
CA ALA A 10 -11.65 -6.21 25.65
C ALA A 10 -10.84 -5.32 24.68
N ALA A 11 -9.55 -5.62 24.46
CA ALA A 11 -8.66 -4.83 23.60
C ALA A 11 -8.35 -5.50 22.24
N MET A 12 -8.96 -6.65 21.94
CA MET A 12 -8.70 -7.44 20.73
C MET A 12 -9.86 -7.47 19.73
N THR A 13 -10.80 -6.54 19.82
CA THR A 13 -12.00 -6.48 18.95
C THR A 13 -12.04 -5.29 17.97
N SER A 14 -10.96 -4.53 17.78
CA SER A 14 -10.94 -3.38 16.85
C SER A 14 -10.01 -3.53 15.64
N LEU A 15 -9.53 -4.74 15.33
CA LEU A 15 -8.91 -5.05 14.03
C LEU A 15 -9.87 -5.84 13.14
N LEU A 16 -11.12 -5.38 13.01
CA LEU A 16 -11.90 -5.73 11.82
C LEU A 16 -11.18 -5.09 10.63
N PRO A 17 -10.61 -5.85 9.68
CA PRO A 17 -10.18 -5.26 8.43
C PRO A 17 -11.44 -4.64 7.82
N LEU A 18 -11.42 -3.31 7.64
CA LEU A 18 -12.42 -2.64 6.82
C LEU A 18 -12.52 -3.46 5.52
N PRO A 19 -13.72 -3.82 5.06
CA PRO A 19 -13.84 -4.36 3.72
C PRO A 19 -13.32 -3.27 2.79
N ALA A 20 -12.10 -3.45 2.31
CA ALA A 20 -11.56 -2.64 1.25
C ALA A 20 -12.53 -2.86 0.09
N GLY A 21 -13.37 -1.85 -0.17
CA GLY A 21 -14.28 -1.86 -1.31
C GLY A 21 -13.49 -2.15 -2.59
N PRO A 22 -14.16 -2.59 -3.66
CA PRO A 22 -13.48 -2.86 -4.92
C PRO A 22 -12.72 -1.61 -5.32
N ALA A 23 -11.39 -1.65 -5.23
CA ALA A 23 -10.55 -0.61 -5.78
C ALA A 23 -10.73 -0.70 -7.29
N HIS A 24 -11.70 0.06 -7.82
CA HIS A 24 -11.72 0.36 -9.22
C HIS A 24 -10.42 1.12 -9.47
N ALA A 25 -9.56 0.57 -10.31
CA ALA A 25 -8.39 1.29 -10.77
C ALA A 25 -8.91 2.55 -11.44
N ASP A 26 -8.76 3.70 -10.77
CA ASP A 26 -9.08 4.99 -11.36
C ASP A 26 -8.14 5.17 -12.56
N PRO A 27 -8.67 5.16 -13.79
CA PRO A 27 -7.84 5.22 -14.99
C PRO A 27 -7.03 6.52 -15.08
N SER A 28 -7.43 7.57 -14.35
CA SER A 28 -6.68 8.83 -14.29
C SER A 28 -5.36 8.71 -13.52
N LEU A 29 -5.21 7.71 -12.64
CA LEU A 29 -4.00 7.48 -11.86
C LEU A 29 -2.94 6.67 -12.64
N ALA A 30 -3.31 6.05 -13.76
CA ALA A 30 -2.43 5.23 -14.58
C ALA A 30 -1.62 4.21 -13.73
N SER A 31 -0.29 4.23 -13.79
CA SER A 31 0.55 3.31 -13.01
C SER A 31 0.69 3.67 -11.52
N LEU A 32 -0.04 4.67 -11.03
CA LEU A 32 -0.07 5.09 -9.63
C LEU A 32 -1.28 4.55 -8.88
N SER A 33 -2.20 3.85 -9.55
CA SER A 33 -3.33 3.21 -8.89
C SER A 33 -2.85 2.23 -7.82
N PRO A 34 -3.35 2.34 -6.57
CA PRO A 34 -3.07 1.35 -5.53
C PRO A 34 -3.50 -0.06 -5.96
N TYR A 35 -2.84 -1.08 -5.43
CA TYR A 35 -3.18 -2.46 -5.76
C TYR A 35 -4.56 -2.82 -5.19
N PRO A 36 -5.45 -3.45 -5.98
CA PRO A 36 -6.78 -3.78 -5.50
C PRO A 36 -6.74 -4.82 -4.39
N ALA A 37 -7.48 -4.56 -3.31
CA ALA A 37 -7.53 -5.47 -2.17
C ALA A 37 -8.21 -6.81 -2.51
N SER A 38 -9.12 -6.82 -3.49
CA SER A 38 -9.78 -8.03 -3.98
C SER A 38 -8.94 -8.71 -5.06
N ALA A 39 -8.78 -10.03 -4.93
CA ALA A 39 -8.24 -10.84 -6.02
C ALA A 39 -9.36 -11.26 -6.98
N PRO A 40 -9.07 -11.37 -8.29
CA PRO A 40 -9.97 -12.05 -9.22
C PRO A 40 -10.28 -13.47 -8.72
N ARG A 41 -11.50 -13.95 -8.98
CA ARG A 41 -11.84 -15.35 -8.72
C ARG A 41 -10.94 -16.25 -9.57
N THR A 42 -10.12 -17.07 -8.92
CA THR A 42 -9.37 -18.14 -9.58
C THR A 42 -10.25 -19.38 -9.73
N ALA A 43 -10.12 -20.07 -10.87
CA ALA A 43 -10.72 -21.38 -11.06
C ALA A 43 -10.13 -22.38 -10.03
N PRO A 44 -10.92 -23.36 -9.56
CA PRO A 44 -10.40 -24.42 -8.71
C PRO A 44 -9.41 -25.31 -9.47
N VAL A 45 -8.53 -25.99 -8.74
CA VAL A 45 -7.64 -27.01 -9.31
C VAL A 45 -8.51 -28.17 -9.82
N PRO A 46 -8.31 -28.65 -11.07
CA PRO A 46 -9.06 -29.79 -11.61
C PRO A 46 -8.89 -31.06 -10.76
N SER A 47 -9.92 -31.91 -10.76
CA SER A 47 -9.85 -33.20 -10.06
C SER A 47 -8.70 -34.07 -10.60
N GLY A 48 -7.94 -34.67 -9.68
CA GLY A 48 -6.77 -35.50 -10.02
C GLY A 48 -5.47 -34.74 -10.24
N TYR A 49 -5.47 -33.41 -10.07
CA TYR A 49 -4.27 -32.56 -10.17
C TYR A 49 -3.98 -31.85 -8.86
N GLU A 50 -2.70 -31.65 -8.57
CA GLU A 50 -2.23 -30.88 -7.41
C GLU A 50 -1.16 -29.87 -7.87
N PRO A 51 -1.13 -28.65 -7.30
CA PRO A 51 -0.07 -27.69 -7.61
C PRO A 51 1.28 -28.17 -7.07
N VAL A 52 2.29 -28.24 -7.94
CA VAL A 52 3.66 -28.65 -7.57
C VAL A 52 4.66 -27.49 -7.58
N PHE A 53 4.29 -26.35 -8.17
CA PHE A 53 5.14 -25.16 -8.29
C PHE A 53 4.29 -23.90 -8.46
N THR A 54 4.80 -22.77 -8.00
CA THR A 54 4.26 -21.44 -8.29
C THR A 54 5.40 -20.43 -8.32
N GLU A 55 5.25 -19.40 -9.16
CA GLU A 55 6.14 -18.24 -9.19
C GLU A 55 5.31 -16.97 -9.29
N SER A 56 5.86 -15.85 -8.83
CA SER A 56 5.29 -14.53 -9.04
C SER A 56 6.40 -13.54 -9.41
N LEU A 57 6.05 -12.58 -10.26
CA LEU A 57 6.85 -11.41 -10.53
C LEU A 57 6.00 -10.19 -10.17
N ASP A 58 6.31 -9.60 -9.03
CA ASP A 58 5.54 -8.50 -8.48
C ASP A 58 6.29 -7.18 -8.64
N ARG A 59 5.53 -6.10 -8.91
CA ARG A 59 6.05 -4.74 -8.73
C ARG A 59 6.19 -4.44 -7.25
N HIS A 60 6.97 -3.41 -6.94
CA HIS A 60 6.91 -2.79 -5.60
C HIS A 60 5.48 -2.31 -5.29
N GLY A 61 5.13 -2.28 -4.01
CA GLY A 61 3.87 -1.69 -3.55
C GLY A 61 3.82 -0.16 -3.68
N SER A 62 2.70 0.42 -3.29
CA SER A 62 2.48 1.87 -3.21
C SER A 62 3.62 2.57 -2.46
N ARG A 63 4.20 3.59 -3.08
CA ARG A 63 5.38 4.33 -2.60
C ARG A 63 5.15 5.83 -2.57
N THR A 64 6.00 6.56 -1.88
CA THR A 64 6.04 8.02 -1.98
C THR A 64 6.53 8.46 -3.36
N THR A 65 6.35 9.76 -3.66
CA THR A 65 6.88 10.38 -4.89
C THR A 65 8.38 10.15 -5.05
N ALA A 66 8.84 10.03 -6.30
CA ALA A 66 10.25 9.85 -6.64
C ALA A 66 11.07 11.15 -6.47
N SER A 67 10.41 12.30 -6.35
CA SER A 67 11.06 13.58 -6.15
C SER A 67 10.18 14.54 -5.35
N ARG A 68 10.81 15.49 -4.67
CA ARG A 68 10.13 16.59 -3.97
C ARG A 68 9.79 17.78 -4.88
N THR A 69 10.22 17.75 -6.15
CA THR A 69 10.12 18.88 -7.10
C THR A 69 8.70 19.42 -7.21
N ASP A 70 7.71 18.57 -7.44
CA ASP A 70 6.34 19.03 -7.71
C ASP A 70 5.73 19.76 -6.51
N MET A 71 5.97 19.24 -5.30
CA MET A 71 5.52 19.90 -4.06
C MET A 71 6.20 21.26 -3.86
N THR A 72 7.52 21.32 -4.07
CA THR A 72 8.29 22.57 -3.94
C THR A 72 7.82 23.60 -4.96
N LEU A 73 7.64 23.19 -6.21
CA LEU A 73 7.17 24.08 -7.28
C LEU A 73 5.74 24.56 -6.99
N THR A 74 4.85 23.68 -6.54
CA THR A 74 3.47 24.03 -6.19
C THR A 74 3.44 25.11 -5.10
N LEU A 75 4.20 24.94 -4.02
CA LEU A 75 4.28 25.95 -2.94
C LEU A 75 4.86 27.28 -3.44
N ALA A 76 5.87 27.25 -4.32
CA ALA A 76 6.42 28.46 -4.92
C ALA A 76 5.38 29.21 -5.76
N ARG A 77 4.58 28.49 -6.58
CA ARG A 77 3.52 29.09 -7.40
C ARG A 77 2.39 29.68 -6.57
N ILE A 78 2.02 29.03 -5.45
CA ILE A 78 1.05 29.59 -4.50
C ILE A 78 1.59 30.90 -3.90
N ALA A 79 2.87 30.95 -3.52
CA ALA A 79 3.49 32.15 -2.98
C ALA A 79 3.55 33.29 -4.01
N GLU A 80 3.93 33.01 -5.25
CA GLU A 80 3.91 33.98 -6.36
C GLU A 80 2.50 34.55 -6.60
N ALA A 81 1.49 33.67 -6.66
CA ALA A 81 0.09 34.08 -6.85
C ALA A 81 -0.43 34.92 -5.68
N ARG A 82 -0.02 34.61 -4.45
CA ARG A 82 -0.34 35.41 -3.25
C ARG A 82 0.24 36.81 -3.35
N ALA A 83 1.50 36.95 -3.74
CA ALA A 83 2.15 38.25 -3.91
C ALA A 83 1.48 39.10 -5.00
N ALA A 84 0.93 38.47 -6.03
CA ALA A 84 0.19 39.13 -7.09
C ALA A 84 -1.29 39.43 -6.75
N GLY A 85 -1.78 39.04 -5.56
CA GLY A 85 -3.19 39.20 -5.18
C GLY A 85 -4.16 38.29 -5.95
N GLY A 86 -3.66 37.23 -6.59
CA GLY A 86 -4.42 36.35 -7.49
C GLY A 86 -4.90 35.04 -6.88
N LEU A 87 -4.89 34.89 -5.55
CA LEU A 87 -5.36 33.67 -4.90
C LEU A 87 -6.89 33.59 -4.87
N ARG A 88 -7.37 32.35 -4.99
CA ARG A 88 -8.77 31.97 -4.76
C ARG A 88 -8.92 31.48 -3.30
N ASP A 89 -10.17 31.39 -2.84
CA ASP A 89 -10.50 31.01 -1.46
C ASP A 89 -9.97 29.62 -1.04
N ASP A 90 -9.71 28.73 -2.01
CA ASP A 90 -9.20 27.37 -1.78
C ASP A 90 -7.66 27.28 -1.68
N ALA A 91 -6.94 28.37 -1.93
CA ALA A 91 -5.48 28.37 -1.98
C ALA A 91 -4.81 28.00 -0.63
N ASP A 92 -5.39 28.45 0.49
CA ASP A 92 -4.85 28.14 1.81
C ASP A 92 -5.03 26.66 2.18
N GLU A 93 -6.11 26.04 1.72
CA GLU A 93 -6.32 24.60 1.92
C GLU A 93 -5.36 23.79 1.04
N LEU A 94 -5.20 24.16 -0.24
CA LEU A 94 -4.22 23.52 -1.12
C LEU A 94 -2.80 23.62 -0.53
N GLU A 95 -2.42 24.79 -0.02
CA GLU A 95 -1.11 24.98 0.60
C GLU A 95 -0.91 24.05 1.81
N ARG A 96 -1.93 23.94 2.69
CA ARG A 96 -1.89 23.01 3.82
C ARG A 96 -1.72 21.56 3.37
N GLN A 97 -2.50 21.12 2.38
CA GLN A 97 -2.44 19.75 1.86
C GLN A 97 -1.05 19.43 1.30
N VAL A 98 -0.46 20.33 0.51
CA VAL A 98 0.89 20.14 -0.05
C VAL A 98 1.95 20.12 1.04
N ARG A 99 1.83 20.94 2.09
CA ARG A 99 2.76 20.93 3.24
C ARG A 99 2.66 19.63 4.04
N THR A 100 1.45 19.11 4.26
CA THR A 100 1.22 17.81 4.88
C THR A 100 1.87 16.69 4.07
N LEU A 101 1.62 16.65 2.76
CA LEU A 101 2.25 15.68 1.86
C LEU A 101 3.79 15.77 1.92
N GLN A 102 4.34 16.98 1.95
CA GLN A 102 5.79 17.17 2.06
C GLN A 102 6.34 16.68 3.41
N ALA A 103 5.58 16.80 4.49
CA ALA A 103 5.95 16.27 5.80
C ALA A 103 5.93 14.73 5.82
N ASP A 104 4.90 14.11 5.22
CA ASP A 104 4.82 12.66 5.10
C ASP A 104 5.95 12.09 4.25
N VAL A 105 6.26 12.71 3.10
CA VAL A 105 7.38 12.29 2.26
C VAL A 105 8.72 12.45 2.99
N ARG A 106 8.90 13.50 3.80
CA ARG A 106 10.10 13.65 4.64
C ARG A 106 10.21 12.55 5.70
N ARG A 107 9.09 12.16 6.30
CA ARG A 107 9.03 11.14 7.35
C ARG A 107 9.27 9.73 6.80
N ILE A 108 8.68 9.41 5.65
CA ILE A 108 8.76 8.07 5.04
C ILE A 108 10.05 7.90 4.21
N GLY A 109 10.51 8.98 3.56
CA GLY A 109 11.60 8.93 2.58
C GLY A 109 11.08 9.11 1.14
N VAL A 110 11.94 9.61 0.26
CA VAL A 110 11.61 9.85 -1.16
C VAL A 110 11.74 8.55 -1.93
N GLY A 111 10.70 8.18 -2.67
CA GLY A 111 10.65 6.94 -3.46
C GLY A 111 10.51 5.66 -2.64
N GLU A 112 10.29 5.79 -1.33
CA GLU A 112 10.21 4.68 -0.38
C GLU A 112 8.81 4.08 -0.27
N LEU A 113 8.76 2.82 0.15
CA LEU A 113 7.52 2.07 0.35
C LEU A 113 6.65 2.73 1.43
N THR A 114 5.36 2.85 1.17
CA THR A 114 4.39 3.36 2.15
C THR A 114 3.75 2.23 2.95
N PRO A 115 3.11 2.52 4.10
CA PRO A 115 2.30 1.52 4.81
C PRO A 115 1.20 0.88 3.95
N VAL A 116 0.66 1.62 2.98
CA VAL A 116 -0.28 1.07 1.99
C VAL A 116 0.42 0.02 1.13
N GLY A 117 1.61 0.33 0.60
CA GLY A 117 2.41 -0.60 -0.19
C GLY A 117 2.81 -1.86 0.56
N GLU A 118 3.15 -1.74 1.84
CA GLU A 118 3.38 -2.90 2.70
C GLU A 118 2.13 -3.78 2.84
N ALA A 119 0.96 -3.17 3.06
CA ALA A 119 -0.29 -3.89 3.18
C ALA A 119 -0.68 -4.62 1.88
N GLU A 120 -0.41 -4.00 0.72
CA GLU A 120 -0.62 -4.62 -0.59
C GLU A 120 0.21 -5.90 -0.73
N LEU A 121 1.52 -5.83 -0.47
CA LEU A 121 2.44 -6.98 -0.58
C LEU A 121 2.07 -8.09 0.43
N ARG A 122 1.77 -7.74 1.68
CA ARG A 122 1.29 -8.71 2.68
C ARG A 122 -0.01 -9.39 2.24
N GLY A 123 -0.94 -8.61 1.68
CA GLY A 123 -2.21 -9.13 1.16
C GLY A 123 -2.01 -10.07 -0.03
N ILE A 124 -1.09 -9.76 -0.94
CA ILE A 124 -0.73 -10.63 -2.05
C ILE A 124 -0.18 -11.96 -1.52
N GLY A 125 0.83 -11.92 -0.65
CA GLY A 125 1.43 -13.11 -0.06
C GLY A 125 0.41 -13.99 0.70
N ALA A 126 -0.45 -13.38 1.52
CA ALA A 126 -1.49 -14.09 2.25
C ALA A 126 -2.46 -14.82 1.30
N ARG A 127 -2.86 -14.19 0.19
CA ARG A 127 -3.74 -14.82 -0.81
C ARG A 127 -3.06 -15.96 -1.57
N VAL A 128 -1.75 -15.92 -1.76
CA VAL A 128 -1.01 -17.06 -2.33
C VAL A 128 -1.04 -18.23 -1.35
N GLY A 129 -0.76 -18.00 -0.07
CA GLY A 129 -0.87 -19.01 0.99
C GLY A 129 -2.25 -19.67 1.07
N LEU A 130 -3.32 -18.86 1.00
CA LEU A 130 -4.70 -19.35 1.02
C LEU A 130 -5.08 -20.13 -0.26
N ARG A 131 -4.49 -19.79 -1.40
CA ARG A 131 -4.81 -20.42 -2.69
C ARG A 131 -4.10 -21.76 -2.87
N LEU A 132 -2.89 -21.89 -2.35
CA LEU A 132 -2.01 -23.03 -2.59
C LEU A 132 -1.58 -23.69 -1.26
N PRO A 133 -2.53 -24.09 -0.39
CA PRO A 133 -2.19 -24.58 0.95
C PRO A 133 -1.39 -25.89 0.92
N GLY A 134 -1.58 -26.74 -0.10
CA GLY A 134 -0.80 -27.98 -0.26
C GLY A 134 0.63 -27.77 -0.75
N LEU A 135 0.91 -26.63 -1.40
CA LEU A 135 2.24 -26.28 -1.89
C LEU A 135 3.07 -25.54 -0.83
N LEU A 136 2.42 -24.68 -0.02
CA LEU A 136 3.05 -23.85 0.99
C LEU A 136 2.81 -24.43 2.39
N GLY A 137 3.68 -25.34 2.82
CA GLY A 137 3.62 -26.00 4.13
C GLY A 137 4.95 -26.03 4.87
N PRO A 138 5.00 -26.66 6.06
CA PRO A 138 6.24 -26.84 6.80
C PRO A 138 7.31 -27.55 5.96
N GLY A 139 8.49 -26.95 5.85
CA GLY A 139 9.60 -27.49 5.05
C GLY A 139 9.57 -27.09 3.57
N THR A 140 8.54 -26.37 3.09
CA THR A 140 8.57 -25.78 1.75
C THR A 140 9.72 -24.79 1.64
N ARG A 141 10.56 -24.96 0.62
CA ARG A 141 11.57 -23.98 0.23
C ARG A 141 10.91 -22.95 -0.69
N ALA A 142 11.00 -21.68 -0.32
CA ALA A 142 10.68 -20.55 -1.18
C ALA A 142 11.96 -19.75 -1.44
N GLU A 143 12.18 -19.38 -2.69
CA GLU A 143 13.27 -18.50 -3.10
C GLU A 143 12.68 -17.14 -3.43
N ILE A 144 13.28 -16.09 -2.86
CA ILE A 144 12.82 -14.71 -3.01
C ILE A 144 13.98 -13.90 -3.57
N TRP A 145 13.75 -13.26 -4.71
CA TRP A 145 14.69 -12.36 -5.33
C TRP A 145 14.12 -10.94 -5.37
N SER A 146 14.97 -9.96 -5.10
CA SER A 146 14.67 -8.54 -5.27
C SER A 146 15.73 -7.92 -6.17
N SER A 147 15.34 -6.85 -6.86
CA SER A 147 16.27 -5.98 -7.61
C SER A 147 17.36 -5.35 -6.74
N GLY A 148 17.24 -5.40 -5.42
CA GLY A 148 18.14 -4.73 -4.46
C GLY A 148 17.77 -3.27 -4.20
N VAL A 149 16.75 -2.73 -4.88
CA VAL A 149 16.19 -1.42 -4.57
C VAL A 149 15.30 -1.54 -3.33
N GLN A 150 15.52 -0.69 -2.33
CA GLN A 150 14.87 -0.79 -1.00
C GLN A 150 13.35 -0.98 -1.03
N ARG A 151 12.62 -0.24 -1.87
CA ARG A 151 11.16 -0.37 -2.02
C ARG A 151 10.66 -1.71 -2.60
N ALA A 152 11.57 -2.50 -3.17
CA ALA A 152 11.27 -3.79 -3.81
C ALA A 152 11.81 -4.99 -2.99
N SER A 153 12.32 -4.72 -1.79
CA SER A 153 12.92 -5.70 -0.88
C SER A 153 12.02 -6.03 0.30
#